data_AF-G8X8R7-F1
#
_entry.id   AF-G8X8R7-F1
#
_cell.length_a   1.000
_cell.length_b   1.000
_cell.length_c   1.000
_cell.angle_alpha   90.00
_cell.angle_beta   90.00
_cell.angle_gamma   90.00
#
_symmetry.space_group_name_H-M   'P 1'
#
loop_
_entity.id
_entity.type
_entity.pdbx_description
1 polymer ?
#
loop_
_entity_poly.entity_id
_entity_poly.type
_entity_poly.pdbx_seq_one_letter_code
_entity_poly.pdbx_strand_id
1 'polypeptide(L)'
;MFLIIKYIYLNRLRGFTGKGNFLSMMFVILLYYFSFYLISLNYESIGYISNFYALEIILIHFNRKDLSLLKKSDKYLRIIVLEYLLQIFPALFLFIIKKDVLNACFFISILAFGFYIKGIKQLTFKVNPFVNYDPLWIIVYRKYYLQIPLIVLFFMIYIVKENKNDNMFIFIVLCVAILCCLPSFSRENKFDIMRSENIGKSYLMTQLKSSLMNTLIIIFPLILFSFILQINYMNIIVFLIVPLLVIISVNLKYNYFENLFMQQMIFVLILLSSFYSMGLSFIVIPFLVRKSTYNIKMIQNVT
;
A
#
# COMPACT_ATOMS: atom_id res chain seq x y z
N MET A 1 -13.89 -1.63 32.71
CA MET A 1 -13.26 -2.33 31.56
C MET A 1 -14.18 -2.35 30.34
N PHE A 2 -15.38 -2.93 30.44
CA PHE A 2 -16.37 -2.94 29.35
C PHE A 2 -16.74 -1.55 28.82
N LEU A 3 -16.92 -0.54 29.70
CA LEU A 3 -17.16 0.84 29.27
C LEU A 3 -16.01 1.40 28.42
N ILE A 4 -14.76 1.11 28.80
CA ILE A 4 -13.57 1.56 28.07
C ILE A 4 -13.54 0.90 26.69
N ILE A 5 -13.76 -0.42 26.61
CA ILE A 5 -13.82 -1.16 25.35
C ILE A 5 -14.95 -0.62 24.46
N LYS A 6 -16.13 -0.37 25.02
CA LYS A 6 -17.26 0.25 24.31
C LYS A 6 -16.88 1.60 23.71
N TYR A 7 -16.21 2.46 24.48
CA TYR A 7 -15.78 3.77 23.98
C TYR A 7 -14.71 3.69 22.89
N ILE A 8 -13.73 2.78 23.02
CA ILE A 8 -12.70 2.59 21.99
C ILE A 8 -13.35 2.08 20.70
N TYR A 9 -14.23 1.08 20.80
CA TYR A 9 -14.93 0.51 19.65
C TYR A 9 -15.84 1.56 18.95
N LEU A 10 -16.59 2.34 19.72
CA LEU A 10 -17.41 3.44 19.19
C LEU A 10 -16.57 4.53 18.51
N ASN A 11 -15.42 4.89 19.10
CA ASN A 11 -14.53 5.87 18.48
C ASN A 11 -13.92 5.37 17.17
N ARG A 12 -13.74 4.06 16.99
CA ARG A 12 -13.32 3.50 15.69
C ARG A 12 -14.42 3.53 14.65
N LEU A 13 -15.64 3.15 15.02
CA LEU A 13 -16.78 3.24 14.11
C LEU A 13 -17.01 4.68 13.63
N ARG A 14 -16.75 5.68 14.49
CA ARG A 14 -16.74 7.11 14.13
C ARG A 14 -15.63 7.49 13.14
N GLY A 15 -14.59 6.69 12.96
CA GLY A 15 -13.61 6.88 11.89
C GLY A 15 -14.21 6.64 10.51
N PHE A 16 -15.23 5.78 10.42
CA PHE A 16 -15.93 5.44 9.17
C PHE A 16 -17.28 6.16 9.03
N THR A 17 -17.79 6.76 10.10
CA THR A 17 -19.15 7.31 10.18
C THR A 17 -19.19 8.67 10.87
N GLY A 18 -20.16 9.52 10.50
CA GLY A 18 -20.37 10.81 11.17
C GLY A 18 -20.69 10.67 12.66
N LYS A 19 -20.27 11.65 13.47
CA LYS A 19 -20.55 11.66 14.92
C LYS A 19 -22.05 11.53 15.19
N GLY A 20 -22.45 10.54 16.00
CA GLY A 20 -23.83 10.34 16.44
C GLY A 20 -24.74 9.59 15.45
N ASN A 21 -24.23 9.20 14.27
CA ASN A 21 -25.03 8.47 13.28
C ASN A 21 -25.03 6.96 13.55
N PHE A 22 -25.81 6.52 14.53
CA PHE A 22 -25.93 5.12 14.94
C PHE A 22 -26.39 4.19 13.80
N LEU A 23 -27.22 4.70 12.88
CA LEU A 23 -27.70 3.94 11.72
C LEU A 23 -26.54 3.52 10.81
N SER A 24 -25.67 4.47 10.47
CA SER A 24 -24.47 4.18 9.67
C SER A 24 -23.50 3.23 10.39
N MET A 25 -23.35 3.35 11.71
CA MET A 25 -22.54 2.41 12.50
C MET A 25 -23.11 0.99 12.44
N MET A 26 -24.44 0.85 12.55
CA MET A 26 -25.12 -0.43 12.41
C MET A 26 -24.92 -1.03 11.01
N PHE A 27 -24.99 -0.23 9.95
CA PHE A 27 -24.71 -0.69 8.58
C PHE A 27 -23.28 -1.19 8.41
N VAL A 28 -22.27 -0.49 8.97
CA VAL A 28 -20.87 -0.93 8.91
C VAL A 28 -20.70 -2.28 9.61
N ILE A 29 -21.31 -2.45 10.79
CA ILE A 29 -21.27 -3.72 11.52
C ILE A 29 -21.96 -4.82 10.70
N LEU A 30 -23.13 -4.55 10.13
CA LEU A 30 -23.85 -5.50 9.29
C LEU A 30 -23.04 -5.91 8.05
N LEU A 31 -22.40 -4.95 7.36
CA LEU A 31 -21.53 -5.23 6.22
C LEU A 31 -20.33 -6.11 6.62
N TYR A 32 -19.74 -5.84 7.79
CA TYR A 32 -18.66 -6.65 8.33
C TYR A 32 -19.12 -8.10 8.57
N TYR A 33 -20.25 -8.33 9.25
CA TYR A 33 -20.77 -9.69 9.45
C TYR A 33 -21.27 -10.34 8.16
N PHE A 34 -21.84 -9.58 7.24
CA PHE A 34 -22.28 -10.06 5.93
C PHE A 34 -21.08 -10.54 5.09
N SER A 35 -19.95 -9.84 5.16
CA SER A 35 -18.72 -10.30 4.49
C SER A 35 -18.22 -11.64 5.05
N PHE A 36 -18.32 -11.86 6.37
CA PHE A 36 -18.03 -13.17 6.98
C PHE A 36 -18.99 -14.26 6.51
N TYR A 37 -20.29 -13.94 6.41
CA TYR A 37 -21.28 -14.87 5.92
C TYR A 37 -20.97 -15.30 4.47
N LEU A 38 -20.65 -14.36 3.58
CA LEU A 38 -20.25 -14.67 2.20
C LEU A 38 -18.98 -15.54 2.14
N ILE A 39 -17.95 -15.23 2.93
CA ILE A 39 -16.74 -16.05 3.02
C ILE A 39 -17.07 -17.46 3.53
N SER A 40 -18.01 -17.59 4.47
CA SER A 40 -18.40 -18.89 5.03
C SER A 40 -19.08 -19.81 4.00
N LEU A 41 -19.88 -19.23 3.09
CA LEU A 41 -20.53 -19.95 2.00
C LEU A 41 -19.51 -20.47 1.00
N ASN A 42 -18.55 -19.63 0.62
CA ASN A 42 -17.57 -19.92 -0.43
C ASN A 42 -16.18 -20.25 0.12
N TYR A 43 -16.11 -20.84 1.32
CA TYR A 43 -14.86 -20.97 2.08
C TYR A 43 -13.75 -21.71 1.33
N GLU A 44 -14.06 -22.74 0.57
CA GLU A 44 -13.05 -23.49 -0.19
C GLU A 44 -12.38 -22.62 -1.27
N SER A 45 -13.12 -21.68 -1.84
CA SER A 45 -12.64 -20.81 -2.93
C SER A 45 -12.08 -19.47 -2.47
N ILE A 46 -12.60 -18.93 -1.36
CA ILE A 46 -12.37 -17.54 -0.92
C ILE A 46 -11.95 -17.49 0.56
N GLY A 47 -11.82 -18.64 1.24
CA GLY A 47 -11.51 -18.71 2.67
C GLY A 47 -10.26 -17.96 3.08
N TYR A 48 -9.23 -17.93 2.23
CA TYR A 48 -8.00 -17.17 2.47
C TYR A 48 -8.21 -15.65 2.61
N ILE A 49 -9.31 -15.08 2.07
CA ILE A 49 -9.64 -13.65 2.25
C ILE A 49 -9.87 -13.33 3.73
N SER A 50 -10.29 -14.30 4.54
CA SER A 50 -10.42 -14.12 5.98
C SER A 50 -9.10 -13.70 6.66
N ASN A 51 -7.94 -14.01 6.07
CA ASN A 51 -6.65 -13.58 6.62
C ASN A 51 -6.42 -12.06 6.51
N PHE A 52 -7.18 -11.32 5.70
CA PHE A 52 -7.14 -9.85 5.72
C PHE A 52 -7.62 -9.27 7.05
N TYR A 53 -8.50 -9.95 7.80
CA TYR A 53 -8.91 -9.50 9.13
C TYR A 53 -7.74 -9.57 10.14
N ALA A 54 -6.77 -10.46 9.91
CA ALA A 54 -5.56 -10.51 10.73
C ALA A 54 -4.69 -9.25 10.51
N LEU A 55 -4.61 -8.76 9.27
CA LEU A 55 -3.91 -7.51 8.94
C LEU A 55 -4.58 -6.30 9.60
N GLU A 56 -5.91 -6.28 9.68
CA GLU A 56 -6.65 -5.20 10.33
C GLU A 56 -6.16 -4.94 11.76
N ILE A 57 -5.79 -5.97 12.50
CA ILE A 57 -5.38 -5.87 13.91
C ILE A 57 -3.97 -5.33 14.04
N ILE A 58 -3.11 -5.72 13.12
CA ILE A 58 -1.75 -5.18 13.00
C ILE A 58 -1.86 -3.68 12.69
N LEU A 59 -2.73 -3.29 11.75
CA LEU A 59 -3.00 -1.90 11.40
C LEU A 59 -3.56 -1.09 12.57
N ILE A 60 -4.55 -1.66 13.25
CA ILE A 60 -5.11 -1.11 14.47
C ILE A 60 -3.97 -0.88 15.47
N HIS A 61 -3.12 -1.87 15.71
CA HIS A 61 -2.05 -1.78 16.69
C HIS A 61 -1.13 -0.58 16.43
N PHE A 62 -0.65 -0.45 15.19
CA PHE A 62 0.33 0.56 14.82
C PHE A 62 -0.26 1.98 14.73
N ASN A 63 -1.54 2.12 14.39
CA ASN A 63 -2.20 3.42 14.26
C ASN A 63 -2.82 3.93 15.58
N ARG A 64 -2.68 3.19 16.69
CA ARG A 64 -3.25 3.60 17.98
C ARG A 64 -2.59 4.85 18.55
N LYS A 65 -3.41 5.88 18.76
CA LYS A 65 -3.03 7.16 19.40
C LYS A 65 -3.33 7.21 20.90
N ASP A 66 -4.21 6.33 21.36
CA ASP A 66 -4.72 6.21 22.72
C ASP A 66 -3.82 5.36 23.64
N LEU A 67 -2.78 4.72 23.09
CA LEU A 67 -1.90 3.81 23.81
C LEU A 67 -1.15 4.49 24.98
N SER A 68 -0.82 5.78 24.86
CA SER A 68 -0.22 6.58 25.94
C SER A 68 -1.16 6.79 27.12
N LEU A 69 -2.46 6.97 26.86
CA LEU A 69 -3.50 7.10 27.88
C LEU A 69 -3.82 5.74 28.50
N LEU A 70 -3.92 4.69 27.68
CA LEU A 70 -4.20 3.33 28.14
C LEU A 70 -3.12 2.81 29.09
N LYS A 71 -1.84 3.08 28.80
CA LYS A 71 -0.69 2.71 29.65
C LYS A 71 -0.75 3.25 31.09
N LYS A 72 -1.58 4.27 31.38
CA LYS A 72 -1.81 4.75 32.75
C LYS A 72 -2.63 3.78 33.60
N SER A 73 -3.31 2.81 32.99
CA SER A 73 -4.07 1.80 33.71
C SER A 73 -3.28 0.51 33.86
N ASP A 74 -3.29 -0.10 35.04
CA ASP A 74 -2.57 -1.37 35.28
C ASP A 74 -3.09 -2.55 34.44
N LYS A 75 -4.34 -2.41 33.94
CA LYS A 75 -5.06 -3.43 33.16
C LYS A 75 -5.01 -3.18 31.65
N TYR A 76 -4.18 -2.26 31.17
CA TYR A 76 -4.20 -1.83 29.77
C TYR A 76 -3.99 -2.97 28.77
N LEU A 77 -3.12 -3.94 29.08
CA LEU A 77 -2.89 -5.10 28.22
C LEU A 77 -4.15 -5.96 28.07
N ARG A 78 -4.90 -6.16 29.16
CA ARG A 78 -6.16 -6.91 29.11
C ARG A 78 -7.20 -6.18 28.24
N ILE A 79 -7.24 -4.85 28.31
CA ILE A 79 -8.13 -4.03 27.48
C ILE A 79 -7.78 -4.21 25.99
N ILE A 80 -6.49 -4.13 25.65
CA ILE A 80 -5.99 -4.31 24.28
C ILE A 80 -6.31 -5.70 23.74
N VAL A 81 -6.07 -6.74 24.53
CA VAL A 81 -6.27 -8.12 24.11
C VAL A 81 -7.75 -8.42 23.92
N LEU A 82 -8.61 -7.98 24.84
CA LEU A 82 -10.05 -8.16 24.69
C LEU A 82 -10.60 -7.44 23.48
N GLU A 83 -10.09 -6.25 23.19
CA GLU A 83 -10.41 -5.53 21.97
C GLU A 83 -10.03 -6.35 20.71
N TYR A 84 -8.81 -6.88 20.66
CA TYR A 84 -8.36 -7.68 19.51
C TYR A 84 -9.13 -8.97 19.35
N LEU A 85 -9.43 -9.63 20.46
CA LEU A 85 -10.22 -10.83 20.49
C LEU A 85 -11.63 -10.55 19.94
N LEU A 86 -12.27 -9.45 20.34
CA LEU A 86 -13.57 -9.04 19.80
C LEU A 86 -13.53 -8.78 18.28
N GLN A 87 -12.44 -8.19 17.77
CA GLN A 87 -12.28 -7.92 16.33
C GLN A 87 -12.11 -9.22 15.52
N ILE A 88 -11.30 -10.16 16.03
CA ILE A 88 -11.03 -11.45 15.37
C ILE A 88 -12.18 -12.43 15.52
N PHE A 89 -12.96 -12.34 16.60
CA PHE A 89 -13.88 -13.40 17.03
C PHE A 89 -14.69 -14.05 15.88
N PRO A 90 -15.27 -13.28 14.93
CA PRO A 90 -15.97 -13.87 13.78
C PRO A 90 -15.08 -14.76 12.89
N ALA A 91 -13.82 -14.39 12.65
CA ALA A 91 -12.86 -15.19 11.89
C ALA A 91 -12.46 -16.47 12.63
N LEU A 92 -12.14 -16.38 13.92
CA LEU A 92 -11.84 -17.56 14.73
C LEU A 92 -13.01 -18.55 14.76
N PHE A 93 -14.24 -18.05 14.91
CA PHE A 93 -15.43 -18.87 14.88
C PHE A 93 -15.61 -19.58 13.52
N LEU A 94 -15.37 -18.86 12.43
CA LEU A 94 -15.43 -19.41 11.07
C LEU A 94 -14.38 -20.52 10.86
N PHE A 95 -13.14 -20.33 11.33
CA PHE A 95 -12.10 -21.36 11.24
C PHE A 95 -12.44 -22.62 12.06
N ILE A 96 -13.03 -22.45 13.24
CA ILE A 96 -13.49 -23.58 14.06
C ILE A 96 -14.57 -24.38 13.32
N ILE A 97 -15.57 -23.70 12.74
CA ILE A 97 -16.64 -24.36 11.98
C ILE A 97 -16.07 -25.12 10.78
N LYS A 98 -15.12 -24.50 10.07
CA LYS A 98 -14.49 -25.08 8.87
C LYS A 98 -13.33 -26.04 9.18
N LYS A 99 -13.04 -26.29 10.47
CA LYS A 99 -11.92 -27.11 10.96
C LYS A 99 -10.55 -26.69 10.41
N ASP A 100 -10.38 -25.41 10.10
CA ASP A 100 -9.12 -24.86 9.59
C ASP A 100 -8.21 -24.47 10.75
N VAL A 101 -7.51 -25.48 11.26
CA VAL A 101 -6.61 -25.35 12.43
C VAL A 101 -5.44 -24.42 12.13
N LEU A 102 -4.97 -24.39 10.87
CA LEU A 102 -3.77 -23.66 10.47
C LEU A 102 -4.02 -22.15 10.53
N ASN A 103 -5.13 -21.69 9.93
CA ASN A 103 -5.53 -20.28 10.02
C ASN A 103 -5.94 -19.88 11.45
N ALA A 104 -6.57 -20.77 12.21
CA ALA A 104 -6.87 -20.51 13.63
C ALA A 104 -5.58 -20.29 14.45
N CYS A 105 -4.57 -21.15 14.29
CA CYS A 105 -3.26 -21.00 14.93
C CYS A 105 -2.56 -19.70 14.51
N PHE A 106 -2.65 -19.32 13.23
CA PHE A 106 -2.09 -18.06 12.73
C PHE A 106 -2.70 -16.85 13.47
N PHE A 107 -4.03 -16.78 13.60
CA PHE A 107 -4.69 -15.70 14.33
C PHE A 107 -4.39 -15.68 15.83
N ILE A 108 -4.27 -16.86 16.45
CA ILE A 108 -3.83 -16.96 17.85
C ILE A 108 -2.40 -16.45 18.02
N SER A 109 -1.51 -16.73 17.05
CA SER A 109 -0.13 -16.22 17.09
C SER A 109 -0.08 -14.69 16.94
N ILE A 110 -0.98 -14.07 16.16
CA ILE A 110 -1.13 -12.61 16.07
C ILE A 110 -1.64 -12.02 17.40
N LEU A 111 -2.58 -12.68 18.08
CA LEU A 111 -3.01 -12.27 19.42
C LEU A 111 -1.86 -12.35 20.43
N ALA A 112 -1.08 -13.44 20.38
CA ALA A 112 0.10 -13.63 21.22
C ALA A 112 1.20 -12.61 20.91
N PHE A 113 1.39 -12.26 19.63
CA PHE A 113 2.25 -11.16 19.22
C PHE A 113 1.80 -9.85 19.87
N GLY A 114 0.49 -9.56 19.88
CA GLY A 114 -0.08 -8.41 20.60
C GLY A 114 0.28 -8.34 22.10
N PHE A 115 0.47 -9.47 22.77
CA PHE A 115 0.95 -9.54 24.16
C PHE A 115 2.45 -9.22 24.31
N TYR A 116 3.26 -9.64 23.34
CA TYR A 116 4.73 -9.50 23.37
C TYR A 116 5.18 -8.06 23.06
N ILE A 117 4.32 -7.24 22.46
CA ILE A 117 4.59 -5.84 22.06
C ILE A 117 4.58 -4.84 23.24
N LYS A 118 4.84 -5.26 24.48
CA LYS A 118 4.93 -4.37 25.66
C LYS A 118 5.85 -3.15 25.47
N GLY A 119 6.81 -3.21 24.52
CA GLY A 119 7.85 -2.21 24.34
C GLY A 119 8.04 -1.61 22.95
N ILE A 120 7.25 -1.96 21.92
CA ILE A 120 7.46 -1.34 20.60
C ILE A 120 6.94 0.09 20.68
N LYS A 121 7.87 1.05 20.73
CA LYS A 121 7.57 2.46 20.47
C LYS A 121 6.72 2.49 19.20
N GLN A 122 5.61 3.25 19.19
CA GLN A 122 4.92 3.61 17.94
C GLN A 122 6.01 3.83 16.90
N LEU A 123 5.95 3.13 15.76
CA LEU A 123 7.05 3.11 14.82
C LEU A 123 7.29 4.54 14.33
N THR A 124 8.15 5.28 15.03
CA THR A 124 8.71 6.53 14.58
C THR A 124 9.79 6.13 13.61
N PHE A 125 9.36 5.74 12.41
CA PHE A 125 10.23 5.39 11.31
C PHE A 125 10.97 6.66 10.87
N LYS A 126 12.04 6.98 11.60
CA LYS A 126 13.00 8.02 11.22
C LYS A 126 13.95 7.54 10.11
N VAL A 127 14.01 6.23 9.84
CA VAL A 127 14.84 5.66 8.79
C VAL A 127 14.14 5.86 7.45
N ASN A 128 14.69 6.76 6.63
CA ASN A 128 14.27 6.95 5.26
C ASN A 128 15.07 5.97 4.35
N PRO A 129 14.43 4.98 3.72
CA PRO A 129 15.14 4.04 2.86
C PRO A 129 15.40 4.60 1.45
N PHE A 130 14.81 5.76 1.10
CA PHE A 130 14.87 6.31 -0.25
C PHE A 130 16.01 7.30 -0.45
N VAL A 131 16.48 7.38 -1.69
CA VAL A 131 17.42 8.40 -2.15
C VAL A 131 16.75 9.78 -2.08
N ASN A 132 17.46 10.75 -1.49
CA ASN A 132 16.91 12.05 -1.10
C ASN A 132 16.79 13.06 -2.27
N TYR A 133 17.29 12.76 -3.46
CA TYR A 133 17.27 13.71 -4.58
C TYR A 133 15.84 14.09 -4.98
N ASP A 134 14.91 13.14 -4.91
CA ASP A 134 13.47 13.39 -5.03
C ASP A 134 12.80 13.25 -3.65
N PRO A 135 12.62 14.36 -2.90
CA PRO A 135 12.01 14.32 -1.58
C PRO A 135 10.54 13.87 -1.63
N LEU A 136 9.90 13.89 -2.81
CA LEU A 136 8.52 13.46 -2.96
C LEU A 136 8.33 11.98 -2.62
N TRP A 137 9.32 11.14 -2.88
CA TRP A 137 9.27 9.73 -2.46
C TRP A 137 9.11 9.60 -0.94
N ILE A 138 9.84 10.41 -0.18
CA ILE A 138 9.78 10.44 1.28
C ILE A 138 8.42 10.96 1.75
N ILE A 139 7.95 12.05 1.12
CA ILE A 139 6.68 12.69 1.46
C ILE A 139 5.52 11.73 1.20
N VAL A 140 5.47 11.11 0.02
CA VAL A 140 4.42 10.15 -0.37
C VAL A 140 4.50 8.90 0.51
N TYR A 141 5.70 8.38 0.79
CA TYR A 141 5.88 7.24 1.69
C TYR A 141 5.33 7.48 3.08
N ARG A 142 5.57 8.67 3.65
CA ARG A 142 5.03 9.05 4.95
C ARG A 142 3.53 9.36 4.90
N LYS A 143 3.08 10.10 3.89
CA LYS A 143 1.68 10.54 3.75
C LYS A 143 0.73 9.36 3.58
N TYR A 144 1.09 8.37 2.76
CA TYR A 144 0.26 7.21 2.48
C TYR A 144 0.66 5.97 3.28
N TYR A 145 1.60 6.09 4.22
CA TYR A 145 2.11 4.97 5.02
C TYR A 145 2.44 3.75 4.15
N LEU A 146 3.22 3.94 3.07
CA LEU A 146 3.48 2.92 2.02
C LEU A 146 4.03 1.57 2.54
N GLN A 147 4.49 1.54 3.79
CA GLN A 147 4.84 0.34 4.55
C GLN A 147 3.66 -0.64 4.70
N ILE A 148 2.46 -0.11 4.94
CA ILE A 148 1.25 -0.89 5.10
C ILE A 148 0.90 -1.62 3.78
N PRO A 149 0.77 -0.93 2.63
CA PRO A 149 0.64 -1.59 1.34
C PRO A 149 1.74 -2.61 1.07
N LEU A 150 2.99 -2.33 1.42
CA LEU A 150 4.11 -3.28 1.25
C LEU A 150 3.89 -4.59 2.02
N ILE A 151 3.48 -4.52 3.30
CA ILE A 151 3.15 -5.72 4.10
C ILE A 151 2.00 -6.50 3.47
N VAL A 152 0.95 -5.78 3.03
CA VAL A 152 -0.19 -6.39 2.34
C VAL A 152 0.26 -7.10 1.06
N LEU A 153 1.19 -6.52 0.29
CA LEU A 153 1.72 -7.11 -0.93
C LEU A 153 2.52 -8.39 -0.66
N PHE A 154 3.36 -8.44 0.37
CA PHE A 154 4.03 -9.68 0.78
C PHE A 154 3.02 -10.78 1.10
N PHE A 155 1.99 -10.44 1.88
CA PHE A 155 0.93 -11.38 2.23
C PHE A 155 0.17 -11.89 1.00
N MET A 156 -0.13 -11.02 0.05
CA MET A 156 -0.78 -11.37 -1.21
C MET A 156 0.07 -12.30 -2.08
N ILE A 157 1.40 -12.09 -2.13
CA ILE A 157 2.31 -12.98 -2.86
C ILE A 157 2.31 -14.39 -2.25
N TYR A 158 2.22 -14.49 -0.93
CA TYR A 158 2.07 -15.78 -0.26
C TYR A 158 0.75 -16.48 -0.65
N ILE A 159 -0.38 -15.75 -0.68
CA ILE A 159 -1.67 -16.30 -1.13
C ILE A 159 -1.59 -16.81 -2.58
N VAL A 160 -0.91 -16.09 -3.47
CA VAL A 160 -0.71 -16.53 -4.86
C VAL A 160 -0.06 -17.91 -4.91
N LYS A 161 0.96 -18.15 -4.07
CA LYS A 161 1.67 -19.42 -4.02
C LYS A 161 0.75 -20.57 -3.60
N GLU A 162 -0.03 -20.36 -2.55
CA GLU A 162 -0.97 -21.37 -2.03
C GLU A 162 -2.07 -21.69 -3.07
N ASN A 163 -2.61 -20.67 -3.72
CA ASN A 163 -3.72 -20.83 -4.66
C ASN A 163 -3.30 -21.16 -6.10
N LYS A 164 -1.99 -21.15 -6.41
CA LYS A 164 -1.44 -21.32 -7.77
C LYS A 164 -2.11 -20.41 -8.81
N ASN A 165 -2.40 -19.17 -8.45
CA ASN A 165 -3.14 -18.22 -9.30
C ASN A 165 -2.21 -17.16 -9.89
N ASP A 166 -1.78 -17.37 -11.13
CA ASP A 166 -0.86 -16.46 -11.84
C ASP A 166 -1.48 -15.09 -12.13
N ASN A 167 -2.80 -15.01 -12.38
CA ASN A 167 -3.48 -13.73 -12.64
C ASN A 167 -3.46 -12.83 -11.40
N MET A 168 -3.58 -13.43 -10.22
CA MET A 168 -3.47 -12.70 -8.96
C MET A 168 -2.04 -12.15 -8.76
N PHE A 169 -1.01 -12.86 -9.23
CA PHE A 169 0.35 -12.34 -9.24
C PHE A 169 0.50 -11.10 -10.13
N ILE A 170 -0.04 -11.14 -11.35
CA ILE A 170 -0.02 -10.00 -12.28
C ILE A 170 -0.72 -8.79 -11.64
N PHE A 171 -1.86 -9.01 -10.99
CA PHE A 171 -2.58 -7.96 -10.26
C PHE A 171 -1.73 -7.32 -9.15
N ILE A 172 -0.98 -8.14 -8.39
CA ILE A 172 -0.06 -7.65 -7.35
C ILE A 172 1.04 -6.77 -7.98
N VAL A 173 1.66 -7.22 -9.08
CA VAL A 173 2.69 -6.44 -9.79
C VAL A 173 2.13 -5.11 -10.28
N LEU A 174 0.89 -5.09 -10.78
CA LEU A 174 0.20 -3.86 -11.18
C LEU A 174 -0.02 -2.92 -9.99
N CYS A 175 -0.44 -3.44 -8.84
CA CYS A 175 -0.56 -2.66 -7.61
C CYS A 175 0.78 -2.05 -7.19
N VAL A 176 1.87 -2.82 -7.24
CA VAL A 176 3.23 -2.34 -6.98
C VAL A 176 3.60 -1.21 -7.94
N ALA A 177 3.27 -1.34 -9.22
CA ALA A 177 3.54 -0.31 -10.22
C ALA A 177 2.81 1.00 -9.92
N ILE A 178 1.52 0.92 -9.57
CA ILE A 178 0.73 2.11 -9.20
C ILE A 178 1.35 2.79 -7.98
N LEU A 179 1.69 2.03 -6.93
CA LEU A 179 2.31 2.58 -5.72
C LEU A 179 3.63 3.30 -6.02
N CYS A 180 4.45 2.69 -6.89
CA CYS A 180 5.73 3.26 -7.33
C CYS A 180 5.56 4.53 -8.18
N CYS A 181 4.42 4.71 -8.86
CA CYS A 181 4.14 5.90 -9.66
C CYS A 181 3.56 7.07 -8.83
N LEU A 182 3.06 6.82 -7.61
CA LEU A 182 2.45 7.85 -6.76
C LEU A 182 3.32 9.11 -6.54
N PRO A 183 4.65 9.01 -6.33
CA PRO A 183 5.52 10.19 -6.18
C PRO A 183 5.48 11.12 -7.40
N SER A 184 5.34 10.59 -8.61
CA SER A 184 5.27 11.40 -9.83
C SER A 184 3.98 12.23 -9.94
N PHE A 185 2.92 11.85 -9.21
CA PHE A 185 1.67 12.63 -9.15
C PHE A 185 1.74 13.76 -8.11
N SER A 186 2.78 13.81 -7.27
CA SER A 186 3.04 14.99 -6.46
C SER A 186 3.89 16.03 -7.22
N ARG A 187 3.70 17.31 -6.87
CA ARG A 187 4.40 18.44 -7.48
C ARG A 187 5.46 18.98 -6.54
N GLU A 188 6.63 19.25 -7.11
CA GLU A 188 7.68 20.06 -6.48
C GLU A 188 7.32 21.55 -6.64
N ASN A 189 7.91 22.42 -5.82
CA ASN A 189 7.73 23.85 -6.04
C ASN A 189 8.51 24.26 -7.29
N LYS A 190 7.92 25.14 -8.11
CA LYS A 190 8.59 25.69 -9.31
C LYS A 190 9.93 26.34 -8.98
N PHE A 191 10.03 27.02 -7.84
CA PHE A 191 11.27 27.65 -7.37
C PHE A 191 12.41 26.65 -7.14
N ASP A 192 12.11 25.43 -6.67
CA ASP A 192 13.10 24.40 -6.44
C ASP A 192 13.64 23.85 -7.77
N ILE A 193 12.77 23.75 -8.79
CA ILE A 193 13.15 23.37 -10.16
C ILE A 193 14.00 24.45 -10.83
N MET A 194 13.65 25.73 -10.63
CA MET A 194 14.39 26.87 -11.18
C MET A 194 15.81 26.99 -10.60
N ARG A 195 15.99 26.66 -9.31
CA ARG A 195 17.27 26.78 -8.61
C ARG A 195 18.17 25.54 -8.72
N SER A 196 17.71 24.49 -9.39
CA SER A 196 18.50 23.26 -9.47
C SER A 196 19.75 23.46 -10.32
N GLU A 197 20.88 22.89 -9.90
CA GLU A 197 22.14 22.91 -10.65
C GLU A 197 22.04 22.18 -12.00
N ASN A 198 21.13 21.21 -12.11
CA ASN A 198 20.89 20.47 -13.34
C ASN A 198 19.88 21.21 -14.23
N ILE A 199 20.16 21.28 -15.53
CA ILE A 199 19.34 22.02 -16.50
C ILE A 199 18.71 21.07 -17.52
N GLY A 200 17.41 21.23 -17.76
CA GLY A 200 16.67 20.53 -18.80
C GLY A 200 16.83 19.01 -18.75
N LYS A 201 17.62 18.45 -19.70
CA LYS A 201 17.84 17.00 -19.82
C LYS A 201 18.62 16.41 -18.64
N SER A 202 19.61 17.11 -18.09
CA SER A 202 20.37 16.57 -16.95
C SER A 202 19.46 16.48 -15.71
N TYR A 203 18.58 17.46 -15.52
CA TYR A 203 17.59 17.46 -14.44
C TYR A 203 16.59 16.31 -14.58
N LEU A 204 16.05 16.11 -15.79
CA LEU A 204 15.16 14.99 -16.07
C LEU A 204 15.85 13.65 -15.78
N MET A 205 17.11 13.49 -16.19
CA MET A 205 17.84 12.24 -15.99
C MET A 205 18.18 11.97 -14.53
N THR A 206 18.51 12.99 -13.73
CA THR A 206 18.70 12.80 -12.29
C THR A 206 17.41 12.44 -11.57
N GLN A 207 16.28 13.05 -11.97
CA GLN A 207 14.96 12.68 -11.47
C GLN A 207 14.58 11.24 -11.84
N LEU A 208 14.77 10.84 -13.11
CA LEU A 208 14.54 9.47 -13.55
C LEU A 208 15.42 8.47 -12.79
N LYS A 209 16.73 8.75 -12.65
CA LYS A 209 17.65 7.89 -11.91
C LYS A 209 17.24 7.73 -10.44
N SER A 210 16.88 8.82 -9.76
CA SER A 210 16.42 8.77 -8.37
C SER A 210 15.12 7.97 -8.25
N SER A 211 14.17 8.21 -9.16
CA SER A 211 12.89 7.48 -9.16
C SER A 211 13.12 5.98 -9.37
N LEU A 212 13.97 5.59 -10.33
CA LEU A 212 14.30 4.19 -10.58
C LEU A 212 15.00 3.53 -9.39
N MET A 213 15.98 4.20 -8.76
CA MET A 213 16.62 3.69 -7.54
C MET A 213 15.60 3.43 -6.43
N ASN A 214 14.69 4.38 -6.21
CA ASN A 214 13.64 4.24 -5.19
C ASN A 214 12.64 3.13 -5.51
N THR A 215 12.31 2.91 -6.78
CA THR A 215 11.47 1.78 -7.19
C THR A 215 12.14 0.44 -6.95
N LEU A 216 13.44 0.34 -7.23
CA LEU A 216 14.22 -0.89 -7.00
C LEU A 216 14.26 -1.24 -5.50
N ILE A 217 14.37 -0.24 -4.62
CA ILE A 217 14.31 -0.45 -3.16
C ILE A 217 12.98 -1.13 -2.74
N ILE A 218 11.87 -0.83 -3.41
CA ILE A 218 10.55 -1.44 -3.13
C ILE A 218 10.41 -2.82 -3.79
N ILE A 219 10.81 -2.94 -5.05
CA ILE A 219 10.56 -4.14 -5.86
C ILE A 219 11.53 -5.27 -5.49
N PHE A 220 12.79 -4.96 -5.19
CA PHE A 220 13.82 -5.95 -4.89
C PHE A 220 13.42 -6.93 -3.78
N PRO A 221 12.93 -6.50 -2.60
CA PRO A 221 12.53 -7.44 -1.55
C PRO A 221 11.29 -8.27 -1.95
N LEU A 222 10.38 -7.74 -2.78
CA LEU A 222 9.23 -8.49 -3.32
C LEU A 222 9.67 -9.57 -4.31
N ILE A 223 10.64 -9.26 -5.18
CA ILE A 223 11.24 -10.23 -6.11
C ILE A 223 11.95 -11.34 -5.31
N LEU A 224 12.80 -10.98 -4.35
CA LEU A 224 13.48 -11.96 -3.50
C LEU A 224 12.49 -12.87 -2.77
N PHE A 225 11.43 -12.29 -2.20
CA PHE A 225 10.38 -13.08 -1.55
C PHE A 225 9.66 -14.02 -2.51
N SER A 226 9.41 -13.57 -3.74
CA SER A 226 8.81 -14.40 -4.80
C SER A 226 9.71 -15.58 -5.18
N PHE A 227 11.03 -15.39 -5.22
CA PHE A 227 12.00 -16.47 -5.41
C PHE A 227 12.03 -17.45 -4.24
N ILE A 228 12.01 -16.95 -2.99
CA ILE A 228 11.96 -17.79 -1.78
C ILE A 228 10.73 -18.69 -1.79
N LEU A 229 9.58 -18.15 -2.21
CA LEU A 229 8.33 -18.91 -2.37
C LEU A 229 8.28 -19.78 -3.62
N GLN A 230 9.33 -19.80 -4.44
CA GLN A 230 9.41 -20.58 -5.68
C GLN A 230 8.20 -20.32 -6.60
N ILE A 231 7.89 -19.04 -6.82
CA ILE A 231 6.93 -18.64 -7.84
C ILE A 231 7.55 -18.85 -9.22
N ASN A 232 6.73 -19.17 -10.23
CA ASN A 232 7.19 -19.38 -11.60
C ASN A 232 8.03 -18.19 -12.09
N TYR A 233 9.23 -18.47 -12.61
CA TYR A 233 10.17 -17.47 -13.13
C TYR A 233 9.52 -16.56 -14.19
N MET A 234 8.62 -17.10 -15.02
CA MET A 234 7.90 -16.32 -16.03
C MET A 234 7.04 -15.21 -15.41
N ASN A 235 6.45 -15.47 -14.25
CA ASN A 235 5.68 -14.47 -13.52
C ASN A 235 6.61 -13.42 -12.91
N ILE A 236 7.75 -13.82 -12.35
CA ILE A 236 8.70 -12.90 -11.73
C ILE A 236 9.24 -11.88 -12.75
N ILE A 237 9.42 -12.27 -14.01
CA ILE A 237 9.83 -11.36 -15.11
C ILE A 237 8.87 -10.18 -15.29
N VAL A 238 7.58 -10.34 -14.95
CA VAL A 238 6.56 -9.27 -15.07
C VAL A 238 6.92 -8.04 -14.23
N PHE A 239 7.73 -8.18 -13.17
CA PHE A 239 8.23 -7.02 -12.39
C PHE A 239 9.02 -6.01 -13.23
N LEU A 240 9.58 -6.39 -14.39
CA LEU A 240 10.26 -5.47 -15.30
C LEU A 240 9.35 -4.39 -15.88
N ILE A 241 8.02 -4.58 -15.85
CA ILE A 241 7.05 -3.56 -16.30
C ILE A 241 7.01 -2.37 -15.33
N VAL A 242 7.26 -2.59 -14.04
CA VAL A 242 7.18 -1.55 -13.01
C VAL A 242 8.12 -0.36 -13.30
N PRO A 243 9.44 -0.55 -13.53
CA PRO A 243 10.33 0.57 -13.83
C PRO A 243 9.96 1.29 -15.13
N LEU A 244 9.43 0.58 -16.14
CA LEU A 244 8.96 1.21 -17.39
C LEU A 244 7.81 2.19 -17.13
N LEU A 245 6.83 1.78 -16.31
CA LEU A 245 5.70 2.63 -15.94
C LEU A 245 6.16 3.86 -15.14
N VAL A 246 7.17 3.70 -14.28
CA VAL A 246 7.73 4.82 -13.52
C VAL A 246 8.39 5.83 -14.46
N ILE A 247 9.17 5.38 -15.45
CA ILE A 247 9.76 6.27 -16.46
C ILE A 247 8.68 7.08 -17.16
N ILE A 248 7.58 6.46 -17.56
CA ILE A 248 6.44 7.17 -18.17
C ILE A 248 5.84 8.18 -17.20
N SER A 249 5.59 7.77 -15.96
CA SER A 249 4.93 8.60 -14.94
C SER A 249 5.72 9.89 -14.66
N VAL A 250 7.06 9.80 -14.57
CA VAL A 250 7.96 10.94 -14.37
C VAL A 250 7.98 11.85 -15.60
N ASN A 251 8.00 11.29 -16.81
CA ASN A 251 7.92 12.12 -18.01
C ASN A 251 6.56 12.82 -18.14
N LEU A 252 5.47 12.14 -17.81
CA LEU A 252 4.12 12.75 -17.79
C LEU A 252 4.01 13.86 -16.75
N LYS A 253 4.66 13.73 -15.58
CA LYS A 253 4.74 14.78 -14.56
C LYS A 253 5.24 16.09 -15.15
N TYR A 254 6.34 16.06 -15.92
CA TYR A 254 6.92 17.28 -16.51
C TYR A 254 6.22 17.73 -17.79
N ASN A 255 5.57 16.81 -18.52
CA ASN A 255 4.75 17.17 -19.68
C ASN A 255 3.46 17.91 -19.29
N TYR A 256 2.88 17.57 -18.15
CA TYR A 256 1.62 18.11 -17.64
C TYR A 256 1.79 18.72 -16.25
N PHE A 257 2.91 19.42 -16.03
CA PHE A 257 3.28 19.91 -14.70
C PHE A 257 2.19 20.78 -14.05
N GLU A 258 1.50 21.60 -14.83
CA GLU A 258 0.42 22.45 -14.29
C GLU A 258 -0.92 21.72 -14.16
N ASN A 259 -1.15 20.68 -14.96
CA ASN A 259 -2.43 19.99 -15.04
C ASN A 259 -2.34 18.53 -14.58
N LEU A 260 -2.56 18.33 -13.28
CA LEU A 260 -2.57 17.01 -12.64
C LEU A 260 -3.61 16.06 -13.27
N PHE A 261 -4.79 16.57 -13.59
CA PHE A 261 -5.88 15.76 -14.13
C PHE A 261 -5.51 15.16 -15.50
N MET A 262 -4.92 15.98 -16.38
CA MET A 262 -4.46 15.50 -17.69
C MET A 262 -3.35 14.46 -17.56
N GLN A 263 -2.43 14.62 -16.60
CA GLN A 263 -1.41 13.60 -16.31
C GLN A 263 -2.05 12.25 -15.98
N GLN A 264 -3.05 12.25 -15.08
CA GLN A 264 -3.73 11.04 -14.63
C GLN A 264 -4.50 10.36 -15.76
N MET A 265 -5.27 11.13 -16.54
CA MET A 265 -6.03 10.60 -17.68
C MET A 265 -5.12 9.95 -18.72
N ILE A 266 -4.01 10.61 -19.07
CA ILE A 266 -3.06 10.09 -20.05
C ILE A 266 -2.31 8.88 -19.51
N PHE A 267 -1.96 8.88 -18.22
CA PHE A 267 -1.34 7.72 -17.58
C PHE A 267 -2.26 6.49 -17.62
N VAL A 268 -3.56 6.66 -17.31
CA VAL A 268 -4.56 5.58 -17.39
C VAL A 268 -4.73 5.10 -18.83
N LEU A 269 -4.78 6.01 -19.82
CA LEU A 269 -4.82 5.63 -21.23
C LEU A 269 -3.60 4.82 -21.66
N ILE A 270 -2.40 5.19 -21.21
CA ILE A 270 -1.17 4.45 -21.49
C ILE A 270 -1.19 3.07 -20.83
N LEU A 271 -1.68 2.97 -19.58
CA LEU A 271 -1.86 1.69 -18.91
C LEU A 271 -2.84 0.80 -19.68
N LEU A 272 -4.04 1.27 -19.97
CA LEU A 272 -5.06 0.49 -20.69
C LEU A 272 -4.57 0.06 -22.08
N SER A 273 -4.00 0.99 -22.85
CA SER A 273 -3.42 0.66 -24.16
C SER A 273 -2.28 -0.34 -24.05
N SER A 274 -1.42 -0.26 -23.02
CA SER A 274 -0.33 -1.23 -22.86
C SER A 274 -0.83 -2.69 -22.75
N PHE A 275 -2.00 -2.91 -22.14
CA PHE A 275 -2.65 -4.22 -22.07
C PHE A 275 -3.27 -4.64 -23.40
N TYR A 276 -3.96 -3.74 -24.11
CA TYR A 276 -4.66 -4.07 -25.36
C TYR A 276 -3.73 -4.16 -26.58
N SER A 277 -2.70 -3.31 -26.66
CA SER A 277 -1.84 -3.16 -27.84
C SER A 277 -0.44 -3.75 -27.65
N MET A 278 -0.29 -4.75 -26.78
CA MET A 278 0.99 -5.44 -26.50
C MET A 278 2.18 -4.47 -26.28
N GLY A 279 1.97 -3.40 -25.51
CA GLY A 279 3.07 -2.47 -25.19
C GLY A 279 3.49 -1.48 -26.29
N LEU A 280 2.77 -1.37 -27.42
CA LEU A 280 2.98 -0.30 -28.42
C LEU A 280 2.99 1.11 -27.80
N SER A 281 2.28 1.31 -26.69
CA SER A 281 2.26 2.58 -25.94
C SER A 281 3.64 3.00 -25.40
N PHE A 282 4.59 2.08 -25.27
CA PHE A 282 5.97 2.39 -24.85
C PHE A 282 6.79 3.08 -25.94
N ILE A 283 6.38 3.01 -27.22
CA ILE A 283 7.04 3.75 -28.33
C ILE A 283 6.94 5.26 -28.14
N VAL A 284 5.99 5.73 -27.33
CA VAL A 284 5.78 7.16 -27.07
C VAL A 284 6.86 7.73 -26.12
N ILE A 285 7.65 6.89 -25.43
CA ILE A 285 8.66 7.32 -24.45
C ILE A 285 9.64 8.37 -25.00
N PRO A 286 10.30 8.20 -26.16
CA PRO A 286 11.24 9.20 -26.68
C PRO A 286 10.58 10.56 -26.92
N PHE A 287 9.32 10.57 -27.39
CA PHE A 287 8.55 11.80 -27.57
C PHE A 287 8.22 12.47 -26.23
N LEU A 288 7.83 11.68 -25.22
CA LEU A 288 7.58 12.20 -23.88
C LEU A 288 8.84 12.82 -23.26
N VAL A 289 10.01 12.21 -23.46
CA VAL A 289 11.30 12.72 -22.99
C VAL A 289 11.66 14.05 -23.68
N ARG A 290 11.46 14.13 -25.00
CA ARG A 290 11.73 15.38 -25.73
C ARG A 290 10.82 16.51 -25.25
N LYS A 291 9.53 16.24 -25.06
CA LYS A 291 8.57 17.24 -24.57
C LYS A 291 8.85 17.63 -23.11
N SER A 292 9.23 16.68 -22.26
CA SER A 292 9.46 16.95 -20.84
C SER A 292 10.70 17.81 -20.64
N THR A 293 11.77 17.54 -21.39
CA THR A 293 12.98 18.39 -21.37
C THR A 293 12.71 19.82 -21.83
N TYR A 294 11.88 20.02 -22.85
CA TYR A 294 11.47 21.36 -23.29
C TYR A 294 10.67 22.09 -22.20
N ASN A 295 9.71 21.42 -21.58
CA ASN A 295 8.91 22.03 -20.50
C ASN A 295 9.75 22.35 -19.26
N ILE A 296 10.70 21.50 -18.88
CA ILE A 296 11.62 21.77 -17.76
C ILE A 296 12.44 23.03 -18.04
N LYS A 297 13.00 23.15 -19.25
CA LYS A 297 13.72 24.36 -19.70
C LYS A 297 12.87 25.62 -19.59
N MET A 298 11.60 25.54 -20.03
CA MET A 298 10.64 26.63 -19.89
C MET A 298 10.38 26.99 -18.42
N ILE A 299 10.24 26.00 -17.53
CA ILE A 299 10.09 26.25 -16.08
C ILE A 299 11.34 26.89 -15.49
N GLN A 300 12.53 26.49 -15.96
CA GLN A 300 13.82 27.02 -15.50
C GLN A 300 14.18 28.39 -16.13
N ASN A 301 13.38 28.90 -17.07
CA ASN A 301 13.67 30.09 -17.87
C ASN A 301 15.02 29.99 -18.62
N VAL A 302 15.40 28.79 -19.05
CA VAL A 302 16.62 28.55 -19.85
C VAL A 302 16.20 28.11 -21.25
N THR A 303 16.52 28.90 -22.27
CA THR A 303 16.27 28.59 -23.70
C THR A 303 17.15 27.44 -24.19
#